data_AF-A0A9D8QZL5-F1
#
_entry.id   AF-A0A9D8QZL5-F1
#
_cell.length_a   1.000
_cell.length_b   1.000
_cell.length_c   1.000
_cell.angle_alpha   90.00
_cell.angle_beta   90.00
_cell.angle_gamma   90.00
#
_symmetry.space_group_name_H-M   'P 1'
#
loop_
_entity.id
_entity.type
_entity.pdbx_description
1 polymer ?
#
loop_
_entity_poly.entity_id
_entity_poly.type
_entity_poly.pdbx_seq_one_letter_code
_entity_poly.pdbx_strand_id
1 'polypeptide(L)'
;KGETPLIDKLAPFLNAAEQWAADTFLSSVMLAEISSRYETDSLRATTTQVIVNEAFRRALPQLDVILTPNGFGIVSNANIAPASKERIARLLDTLLDNRDAAISQVLSLVPAETAWLSTEQGKFFAATMFPNLEVTLRFPKTSESRWKQYLAIREKAIAIEEFFAAQYLSVELMDVLRSEVQSGQYRSMLHQKVCRILQAVEIRCLQSTDPTAWMHFEHGSLFNLVNTIRENPEEFPEWHSSSTAELYNPPVFENKKESKGFWF
;
A
#
# COMPACT_ATOMS: atom_id res chain seq x y z
N LYS A 1 -42.38 -9.80 22.85
CA LYS A 1 -41.10 -10.45 22.45
C LYS A 1 -40.18 -9.31 22.07
N GLY A 2 -39.20 -8.99 22.92
CA GLY A 2 -38.31 -7.84 22.72
C GLY A 2 -37.47 -8.03 21.46
N GLU A 3 -37.46 -7.04 20.59
CA GLU A 3 -36.62 -7.05 19.39
C GLU A 3 -35.15 -7.07 19.81
N THR A 4 -34.35 -7.89 19.13
CA THR A 4 -32.89 -7.90 19.27
C THR A 4 -32.36 -6.50 18.94
N PRO A 5 -31.64 -5.83 19.86
CA PRO A 5 -31.17 -4.47 19.66
C PRO A 5 -30.22 -4.39 18.45
N LEU A 6 -30.13 -3.20 17.84
CA LEU A 6 -29.31 -2.97 16.65
C LEU A 6 -27.86 -3.42 16.84
N ILE A 7 -27.30 -3.21 18.04
CA ILE A 7 -25.93 -3.60 18.36
C ILE A 7 -25.74 -5.12 18.27
N ASP A 8 -26.72 -5.91 18.72
CA ASP A 8 -26.67 -7.37 18.64
C ASP A 8 -26.81 -7.86 17.19
N LYS A 9 -27.54 -7.13 16.34
CA LYS A 9 -27.61 -7.40 14.90
C LYS A 9 -26.30 -7.03 14.17
N LEU A 10 -25.59 -6.01 14.65
CA LEU A 10 -24.32 -5.55 14.08
C LEU A 10 -23.11 -6.35 14.59
N ALA A 11 -23.20 -6.95 15.77
CA ALA A 11 -22.15 -7.75 16.39
C ALA A 11 -21.43 -8.74 15.44
N PRO A 12 -22.14 -9.59 14.65
CA PRO A 12 -21.45 -10.49 13.72
C PRO A 12 -20.68 -9.76 12.62
N PHE A 13 -21.17 -8.60 12.16
CA PHE A 13 -20.50 -7.79 11.15
C PHE A 13 -19.31 -7.04 11.70
N LEU A 14 -19.39 -6.57 12.95
CA LEU A 14 -18.29 -5.95 13.67
C LEU A 14 -17.16 -6.95 13.87
N ASN A 15 -17.45 -8.14 14.39
CA ASN A 15 -16.47 -9.21 14.57
C ASN A 15 -15.79 -9.59 13.25
N ALA A 16 -16.58 -9.71 12.16
CA ALA A 16 -16.03 -10.04 10.85
C ALA A 16 -15.19 -8.90 10.23
N ALA A 17 -15.54 -7.64 10.51
CA ALA A 17 -14.78 -6.48 10.06
C ALA A 17 -13.49 -6.30 10.88
N GLU A 18 -13.55 -6.59 12.18
CA GLU A 18 -12.43 -6.60 13.10
C GLU A 18 -11.39 -7.66 12.69
N GLN A 19 -11.84 -8.89 12.47
CA GLN A 19 -10.98 -9.97 11.99
C GLN A 19 -10.35 -9.62 10.64
N TRP A 20 -11.13 -9.06 9.71
CA TRP A 20 -10.60 -8.60 8.43
C TRP A 20 -9.53 -7.52 8.59
N ALA A 21 -9.73 -6.55 9.49
CA ALA A 21 -8.75 -5.50 9.74
C ALA A 21 -7.46 -6.04 10.40
N ALA A 22 -7.61 -7.00 11.33
CA ALA A 22 -6.49 -7.71 11.94
C ALA A 22 -5.68 -8.49 10.89
N ASP A 23 -6.36 -9.30 10.09
CA ASP A 23 -5.72 -10.15 9.09
C ASP A 23 -5.03 -9.33 7.99
N THR A 24 -5.62 -8.19 7.61
CA THR A 24 -5.16 -7.38 6.47
C THR A 24 -4.13 -6.31 6.83
N PHE A 25 -4.27 -5.63 7.97
CA PHE A 25 -3.53 -4.38 8.24
C PHE A 25 -2.67 -4.40 9.50
N LEU A 26 -3.16 -4.94 10.63
CA LEU A 26 -2.56 -4.67 11.94
C LEU A 26 -1.99 -5.90 12.66
N SER A 27 -2.44 -7.12 12.35
CA SER A 27 -2.37 -8.33 13.19
C SER A 27 -3.33 -8.30 14.39
N SER A 28 -3.72 -9.50 14.89
CA SER A 28 -4.64 -9.63 16.03
C SER A 28 -4.06 -9.10 17.34
N VAL A 29 -2.75 -9.27 17.55
CA VAL A 29 -2.06 -8.83 18.77
C VAL A 29 -2.03 -7.31 18.83
N MET A 30 -1.60 -6.64 17.76
CA MET A 30 -1.55 -5.19 17.70
C MET A 30 -2.95 -4.59 17.79
N LEU A 31 -3.95 -5.21 17.17
CA LEU A 31 -5.32 -4.76 17.27
C LEU A 31 -5.82 -4.79 18.73
N ALA A 32 -5.51 -5.86 19.48
CA ALA A 32 -5.82 -5.94 20.91
C ALA A 32 -5.10 -4.85 21.72
N GLU A 33 -3.83 -4.58 21.44
CA GLU A 33 -3.08 -3.47 22.06
C GLU A 33 -3.72 -2.11 21.75
N ILE A 34 -4.06 -1.85 20.49
CA ILE A 34 -4.73 -0.61 20.05
C ILE A 34 -6.08 -0.44 20.75
N SER A 35 -6.84 -1.52 20.94
CA SER A 35 -8.14 -1.49 21.63
C SER A 35 -8.02 -1.04 23.09
N SER A 36 -6.88 -1.32 23.73
CA SER A 36 -6.60 -0.94 25.13
C SER A 36 -6.12 0.51 25.31
N ARG A 37 -5.79 1.21 24.21
CA ARG A 37 -5.35 2.62 24.23
C ARG A 37 -6.50 3.55 24.57
N TYR A 38 -6.22 4.80 24.90
CA TYR A 38 -7.26 5.83 25.14
C TYR A 38 -8.06 6.13 23.86
N GLU A 39 -9.33 6.53 24.00
CA GLU A 39 -10.20 6.87 22.86
C GLU A 39 -9.70 8.07 22.05
N THR A 40 -8.91 8.94 22.69
CA THR A 40 -8.27 10.09 22.04
C THR A 40 -7.05 9.72 21.21
N ASP A 41 -6.60 8.46 21.26
CA ASP A 41 -5.48 7.99 20.45
C ASP A 41 -5.90 7.93 18.98
N SER A 42 -5.15 8.63 18.12
CA SER A 42 -5.46 8.73 16.69
C SER A 42 -5.48 7.36 16.01
N LEU A 43 -4.57 6.44 16.38
CA LEU A 43 -4.52 5.11 15.78
C LEU A 43 -5.74 4.27 16.18
N ARG A 44 -6.14 4.30 17.46
CA ARG A 44 -7.38 3.65 17.93
C ARG A 44 -8.61 4.23 17.24
N ALA A 45 -8.73 5.55 17.19
CA ALA A 45 -9.88 6.23 16.58
C ALA A 45 -10.01 5.87 15.10
N THR A 46 -8.93 5.97 14.33
CA THR A 46 -8.95 5.66 12.89
C THR A 46 -9.16 4.17 12.62
N THR A 47 -8.55 3.28 13.40
CA THR A 47 -8.78 1.83 13.29
C THR A 47 -10.24 1.48 13.55
N THR A 48 -10.85 2.10 14.56
CA THR A 48 -12.28 1.95 14.85
C THR A 48 -13.13 2.41 13.66
N GLN A 49 -12.78 3.52 13.01
CA GLN A 49 -13.47 3.98 11.80
C GLN A 49 -13.39 2.95 10.67
N VAL A 50 -12.24 2.29 10.46
CA VAL A 50 -12.13 1.22 9.44
C VAL A 50 -13.13 0.10 9.72
N ILE A 51 -13.13 -0.41 10.96
CA ILE A 51 -13.97 -1.53 11.38
C ILE A 51 -15.45 -1.17 11.28
N VAL A 52 -15.84 -0.01 11.81
CA VAL A 52 -17.23 0.44 11.80
C VAL A 52 -17.72 0.67 10.38
N ASN A 53 -16.97 1.38 9.52
CA ASN A 53 -17.41 1.61 8.15
C ASN A 53 -17.55 0.29 7.36
N GLU A 54 -16.63 -0.67 7.53
CA GLU A 54 -16.74 -1.98 6.87
C GLU A 54 -17.90 -2.82 7.42
N ALA A 55 -18.11 -2.83 8.73
CA ALA A 55 -19.22 -3.55 9.36
C ALA A 55 -20.58 -3.01 8.90
N PHE A 56 -20.76 -1.68 8.92
CA PHE A 56 -21.99 -1.05 8.45
C PHE A 56 -22.22 -1.29 6.96
N ARG A 57 -21.17 -1.23 6.13
CA ARG A 57 -21.28 -1.50 4.70
C ARG A 57 -21.77 -2.93 4.43
N ARG A 58 -21.33 -3.92 5.21
CA ARG A 58 -21.78 -5.32 5.10
C ARG A 58 -23.17 -5.56 5.69
N ALA A 59 -23.53 -4.83 6.75
CA ALA A 59 -24.80 -4.97 7.45
C ALA A 59 -25.95 -4.30 6.70
N LEU A 60 -25.76 -3.10 6.15
CA LEU A 60 -26.85 -2.29 5.56
C LEU A 60 -27.69 -2.99 4.48
N PRO A 61 -27.14 -3.80 3.56
CA PRO A 61 -27.95 -4.55 2.59
C PRO A 61 -28.86 -5.61 3.24
N GLN A 62 -28.57 -6.02 4.47
CA GLN A 62 -29.27 -7.06 5.21
C GLN A 62 -30.18 -6.49 6.31
N LEU A 63 -30.11 -5.18 6.55
CA LEU A 63 -30.95 -4.49 7.53
C LEU A 63 -32.21 -3.93 6.84
N ASP A 64 -33.35 -4.13 7.48
CA ASP A 64 -34.60 -3.47 7.08
C ASP A 64 -34.56 -1.98 7.49
N VAL A 65 -34.05 -1.15 6.59
CA VAL A 65 -33.88 0.30 6.82
C VAL A 65 -35.06 1.10 6.25
N ILE A 66 -35.71 1.91 7.08
CA ILE A 66 -36.70 2.92 6.65
C ILE A 66 -36.04 4.29 6.44
N LEU A 67 -36.65 5.08 5.57
CA LEU A 67 -36.32 6.49 5.43
C LEU A 67 -37.24 7.32 6.34
N THR A 68 -36.65 8.14 7.20
CA THR A 68 -37.37 9.12 8.03
C THR A 68 -37.00 10.55 7.61
N PRO A 69 -37.83 11.56 7.93
CA PRO A 69 -37.51 12.97 7.65
C PRO A 69 -36.17 13.44 8.28
N ASN A 70 -35.72 12.79 9.36
CA ASN A 70 -34.48 13.09 10.08
C ASN A 70 -33.30 12.19 9.68
N GLY A 71 -33.46 11.21 8.78
CA GLY A 71 -32.41 10.27 8.40
C GLY A 71 -32.91 8.86 8.08
N PHE A 72 -32.12 7.84 8.40
CA PHE A 72 -32.55 6.44 8.29
C PHE A 72 -33.10 5.98 9.65
N GLY A 73 -34.29 5.40 9.67
CA GLY A 73 -34.81 4.66 10.82
C GLY A 73 -34.73 3.15 10.54
N ILE A 74 -35.00 2.32 11.55
CA ILE A 74 -35.16 0.87 11.37
C ILE A 74 -36.66 0.58 11.43
N VAL A 75 -37.17 -0.34 10.59
CA VAL A 75 -38.60 -0.66 10.55
C VAL A 75 -39.03 -1.23 11.91
N SER A 76 -39.81 -0.48 12.67
CA SER A 76 -40.50 -1.01 13.86
C SER A 76 -42.01 -0.74 13.86
N ASN A 77 -42.64 -0.22 12.80
CA ASN A 77 -44.11 -0.16 12.67
C ASN A 77 -44.63 0.08 11.23
N ALA A 78 -45.86 -0.40 10.98
CA ALA A 78 -46.43 -0.79 9.68
C ALA A 78 -46.78 0.32 8.64
N ASN A 79 -46.35 1.57 8.80
CA ASN A 79 -46.81 2.68 7.93
C ASN A 79 -45.69 3.65 7.50
N ILE A 80 -44.55 3.16 7.02
CA ILE A 80 -43.48 4.03 6.51
C ILE A 80 -42.90 3.46 5.21
N ALA A 81 -42.70 4.34 4.22
CA ALA A 81 -42.18 3.98 2.91
C ALA A 81 -40.71 3.50 3.00
N PRO A 82 -40.33 2.42 2.29
CA PRO A 82 -38.96 1.93 2.23
C PRO A 82 -37.99 3.01 1.74
N ALA A 83 -36.74 2.98 2.23
CA ALA A 83 -35.69 3.82 1.67
C ALA A 83 -35.45 3.50 0.18
N SER A 84 -35.23 4.53 -0.63
CA SER A 84 -34.97 4.32 -2.06
C SER A 84 -33.63 3.61 -2.26
N LYS A 85 -33.59 2.64 -3.19
CA LYS A 85 -32.38 1.89 -3.55
C LYS A 85 -31.18 2.82 -3.86
N GLU A 86 -31.45 3.95 -4.51
CA GLU A 86 -30.43 4.95 -4.84
C GLU A 86 -29.79 5.62 -3.60
N ARG A 87 -30.55 5.80 -2.52
CA ARG A 87 -30.03 6.45 -1.31
C ARG A 87 -29.20 5.48 -0.48
N ILE A 88 -29.55 4.19 -0.49
CA ILE A 88 -28.73 3.12 0.09
C ILE A 88 -27.43 2.98 -0.69
N ALA A 89 -27.48 2.97 -2.03
CA ALA A 89 -26.29 2.92 -2.88
C ALA A 89 -25.32 4.09 -2.57
N ARG A 90 -25.82 5.33 -2.52
CA ARG A 90 -25.01 6.51 -2.15
C ARG A 90 -24.39 6.41 -0.75
N LEU A 91 -25.11 5.84 0.21
CA LEU A 91 -24.58 5.61 1.56
C LEU A 91 -23.47 4.55 1.55
N LEU A 92 -23.65 3.45 0.82
CA LEU A 92 -22.62 2.43 0.67
C LEU A 92 -21.35 2.99 0.03
N ASP A 93 -21.49 3.85 -0.98
CA ASP A 93 -20.36 4.55 -1.59
C ASP A 93 -19.64 5.46 -0.60
N THR A 94 -20.39 6.20 0.22
CA THR A 94 -19.83 7.08 1.26
C THR A 94 -19.09 6.28 2.34
N LEU A 95 -19.66 5.15 2.79
CA LEU A 95 -19.02 4.27 3.76
C LEU A 95 -17.73 3.65 3.20
N LEU A 96 -17.73 3.31 1.91
CA LEU A 96 -16.56 2.77 1.23
C LEU A 96 -15.46 3.84 1.07
N ASP A 97 -15.80 5.06 0.67
CA ASP A 97 -14.86 6.18 0.58
C ASP A 97 -14.27 6.52 1.97
N ASN A 98 -15.10 6.55 3.01
CA ASN A 98 -14.69 6.77 4.41
C ASN A 98 -13.79 5.65 4.94
N ARG A 99 -14.15 4.39 4.69
CA ARG A 99 -13.32 3.24 5.06
C ARG A 99 -11.93 3.36 4.43
N ASP A 100 -11.87 3.62 3.12
CA ASP A 100 -10.59 3.72 2.42
C ASP A 100 -9.76 4.92 2.89
N ALA A 101 -10.40 6.02 3.29
CA ALA A 101 -9.71 7.18 3.86
C ALA A 101 -9.14 6.85 5.25
N ALA A 102 -9.89 6.10 6.06
CA ALA A 102 -9.42 5.61 7.35
C ALA A 102 -8.26 4.60 7.17
N ILE A 103 -8.31 3.71 6.16
CA ILE A 103 -7.20 2.80 5.85
C ILE A 103 -5.92 3.58 5.52
N SER A 104 -5.99 4.59 4.64
CA SER A 104 -4.83 5.46 4.35
C SER A 104 -4.22 6.07 5.61
N GLN A 105 -5.07 6.53 6.54
CA GLN A 105 -4.62 7.13 7.80
C GLN A 105 -4.04 6.09 8.77
N VAL A 106 -4.61 4.88 8.85
CA VAL A 106 -3.99 3.80 9.65
C VAL A 106 -2.60 3.49 9.11
N LEU A 107 -2.46 3.32 7.80
CA LEU A 107 -1.19 2.98 7.16
C LEU A 107 -0.13 4.10 7.25
N SER A 108 -0.51 5.34 7.52
CA SER A 108 0.45 6.42 7.78
C SER A 108 0.88 6.52 9.25
N LEU A 109 0.10 5.96 10.19
CA LEU A 109 0.37 5.98 11.62
C LEU A 109 1.11 4.74 12.11
N VAL A 110 0.78 3.56 11.58
CA VAL A 110 1.37 2.28 12.01
C VAL A 110 2.89 2.15 11.83
N PRO A 111 3.58 2.81 10.88
CA PRO A 111 5.04 2.69 10.79
C PRO A 111 5.77 3.26 12.01
N ALA A 112 5.13 4.11 12.80
CA ALA A 112 5.68 4.58 14.08
C ALA A 112 5.81 3.44 15.12
N GLU A 113 5.05 2.36 14.95
CA GLU A 113 5.07 1.18 15.79
C GLU A 113 6.09 0.18 15.25
N THR A 114 7.33 0.22 15.75
CA THR A 114 8.43 -0.62 15.23
C THR A 114 8.11 -2.12 15.22
N ALA A 115 7.30 -2.60 16.17
CA ALA A 115 6.83 -3.99 16.20
C ALA A 115 5.99 -4.35 14.97
N TRP A 116 5.20 -3.42 14.45
CA TRP A 116 4.34 -3.63 13.28
C TRP A 116 5.14 -3.92 12.02
N LEU A 117 6.29 -3.26 11.84
CA LEU A 117 7.16 -3.46 10.67
C LEU A 117 7.61 -4.92 10.52
N SER A 118 7.73 -5.64 11.64
CA SER A 118 8.13 -7.06 11.65
C SER A 118 6.98 -8.04 11.40
N THR A 119 5.73 -7.59 11.45
CA THR A 119 4.54 -8.43 11.22
C THR A 119 4.40 -8.82 9.75
N GLU A 120 3.60 -9.85 9.47
CA GLU A 120 3.30 -10.25 8.09
C GLU A 120 2.57 -9.14 7.32
N GLN A 121 1.73 -8.35 8.00
CA GLN A 121 1.09 -7.18 7.43
C GLN A 121 2.11 -6.07 7.12
N GLY A 122 3.04 -5.81 8.04
CA GLY A 122 4.17 -4.90 7.81
C GLY A 122 4.96 -5.31 6.57
N LYS A 123 5.38 -6.58 6.47
CA LYS A 123 6.08 -7.11 5.30
C LYS A 123 5.25 -7.04 4.02
N PHE A 124 3.94 -7.25 4.10
CA PHE A 124 3.03 -7.14 2.96
C PHE A 124 3.08 -5.74 2.34
N PHE A 125 3.04 -4.68 3.16
CA PHE A 125 3.15 -3.30 2.71
C PHE A 125 4.59 -2.88 2.40
N ALA A 126 5.59 -3.55 2.98
CA ALA A 126 7.01 -3.34 2.67
C ALA A 126 7.45 -3.94 1.32
N ALA A 127 6.64 -4.81 0.72
CA ALA A 127 7.03 -5.56 -0.48
C ALA A 127 7.22 -4.70 -1.73
N THR A 128 6.74 -3.45 -1.71
CA THR A 128 6.85 -2.51 -2.82
C THR A 128 7.27 -1.13 -2.30
N MET A 129 7.68 -0.25 -3.21
CA MET A 129 7.95 1.15 -2.91
C MET A 129 6.68 1.96 -2.58
N PHE A 130 5.51 1.31 -2.52
CA PHE A 130 4.20 1.93 -2.23
C PHE A 130 3.55 1.29 -0.98
N PRO A 131 3.94 1.72 0.24
CA PRO A 131 3.49 1.09 1.48
C PRO A 131 2.06 1.49 1.90
N ASN A 132 1.37 2.32 1.11
CA ASN A 132 0.03 2.81 1.43
C ASN A 132 -0.80 3.06 0.16
N LEU A 133 -2.07 3.40 0.37
CA LEU A 133 -3.04 3.62 -0.71
C LEU A 133 -2.81 4.94 -1.47
N GLU A 134 -1.87 5.81 -1.09
CA GLU A 134 -1.69 7.12 -1.76
C GLU A 134 -1.27 6.97 -3.22
N VAL A 135 -0.65 5.84 -3.59
CA VAL A 135 -0.33 5.53 -4.99
C VAL A 135 -1.58 5.53 -5.86
N THR A 136 -2.75 5.13 -5.33
CA THR A 136 -4.00 5.10 -6.11
C THR A 136 -4.45 6.49 -6.54
N LEU A 137 -4.03 7.56 -5.85
CA LEU A 137 -4.33 8.94 -6.23
C LEU A 137 -3.63 9.38 -7.52
N ARG A 138 -2.63 8.63 -7.98
CA ARG A 138 -1.94 8.84 -9.25
C ARG A 138 -2.67 8.21 -10.44
N PHE A 139 -3.77 7.51 -10.19
CA PHE A 139 -4.57 6.83 -11.20
C PHE A 139 -5.98 7.40 -11.23
N PRO A 140 -6.69 7.30 -12.36
CA PRO A 140 -8.10 7.68 -12.42
C PRO A 140 -8.93 6.93 -11.37
N LYS A 141 -9.90 7.62 -10.74
CA LYS A 141 -10.81 6.99 -9.78
C LYS A 141 -11.60 5.90 -10.50
N THR A 142 -11.50 4.67 -10.01
CA THR A 142 -12.29 3.53 -10.48
C THR A 142 -13.66 3.53 -9.79
N SER A 143 -14.64 2.80 -10.37
CA SER A 143 -15.89 2.49 -9.68
C SER A 143 -15.69 1.56 -8.47
N GLU A 144 -14.53 0.89 -8.40
CA GLU A 144 -14.14 0.05 -7.27
C GLU A 144 -13.45 0.85 -6.15
N SER A 145 -13.39 0.26 -4.95
CA SER A 145 -12.67 0.82 -3.81
C SER A 145 -11.19 1.03 -4.08
N ARG A 146 -10.61 2.08 -3.50
CA ARG A 146 -9.16 2.35 -3.52
C ARG A 146 -8.37 1.18 -2.98
N TRP A 147 -8.88 0.46 -1.99
CA TRP A 147 -8.23 -0.77 -1.50
C TRP A 147 -8.02 -1.82 -2.60
N LYS A 148 -9.06 -2.10 -3.41
CA LYS A 148 -8.95 -3.04 -4.54
C LYS A 148 -8.01 -2.52 -5.63
N GLN A 149 -8.11 -1.22 -5.93
CA GLN A 149 -7.21 -0.57 -6.89
C GLN A 149 -5.75 -0.68 -6.43
N TYR A 150 -5.48 -0.50 -5.14
CA TYR A 150 -4.15 -0.68 -4.54
C TYR A 150 -3.64 -2.12 -4.72
N LEU A 151 -4.46 -3.14 -4.44
CA LEU A 151 -4.06 -4.53 -4.65
C LEU A 151 -3.65 -4.82 -6.10
N ALA A 152 -4.42 -4.32 -7.07
CA ALA A 152 -4.11 -4.48 -8.49
C ALA A 152 -2.84 -3.73 -8.91
N ILE A 153 -2.59 -2.54 -8.34
CA ILE A 153 -1.35 -1.78 -8.57
C ILE A 153 -0.17 -2.52 -7.95
N ARG A 154 -0.30 -3.01 -6.72
CA ARG A 154 0.75 -3.72 -5.98
C ARG A 154 1.24 -4.94 -6.74
N GLU A 155 0.34 -5.76 -7.28
CA GLU A 155 0.69 -6.93 -8.09
C GLU A 155 1.58 -6.57 -9.28
N LYS A 156 1.24 -5.49 -9.99
CA LYS A 156 2.04 -4.99 -11.11
C LYS A 156 3.36 -4.37 -10.67
N ALA A 157 3.36 -3.64 -9.55
CA ALA A 157 4.54 -2.99 -9.00
C ALA A 157 5.61 -4.02 -8.63
N ILE A 158 5.21 -5.17 -8.05
CA ILE A 158 6.14 -6.27 -7.73
C ILE A 158 6.91 -6.72 -8.97
N ALA A 159 6.23 -7.00 -10.09
CA ALA A 159 6.90 -7.44 -11.31
C ALA A 159 7.87 -6.40 -11.88
N ILE A 160 7.51 -5.11 -11.81
CA ILE A 160 8.36 -4.00 -12.25
C ILE A 160 9.60 -3.89 -11.35
N GLU A 161 9.40 -3.95 -10.04
CA GLU A 161 10.48 -3.83 -9.06
C GLU A 161 11.42 -5.04 -9.09
N GLU A 162 10.91 -6.25 -9.33
CA GLU A 162 11.74 -7.45 -9.54
C GLU A 162 12.67 -7.27 -10.74
N PHE A 163 12.18 -6.68 -11.84
CA PHE A 163 13.02 -6.35 -12.98
C PHE A 163 14.03 -5.25 -12.67
N PHE A 164 13.63 -4.19 -11.97
CA PHE A 164 14.54 -3.11 -11.58
C PHE A 164 15.63 -3.60 -10.63
N ALA A 165 15.29 -4.44 -9.67
CA ALA A 165 16.24 -5.11 -8.79
C ALA A 165 17.25 -5.95 -9.61
N ALA A 166 16.75 -6.82 -10.50
CA ALA A 166 17.62 -7.72 -11.26
C ALA A 166 18.58 -6.99 -12.20
N GLN A 167 18.14 -5.90 -12.84
CA GLN A 167 18.90 -5.25 -13.92
C GLN A 167 19.67 -4.01 -13.50
N TYR A 168 19.20 -3.25 -12.50
CA TYR A 168 19.69 -1.91 -12.22
C TYR A 168 20.11 -1.70 -10.76
N LEU A 169 19.30 -2.15 -9.80
CA LEU A 169 19.40 -1.72 -8.40
C LEU A 169 19.87 -2.78 -7.43
N SER A 170 19.87 -4.06 -7.79
CA SER A 170 20.05 -5.18 -6.84
C SER A 170 18.85 -5.39 -5.90
N VAL A 171 18.73 -6.62 -5.40
CA VAL A 171 17.65 -7.01 -4.48
C VAL A 171 17.92 -6.41 -3.09
N GLU A 172 19.18 -6.42 -2.67
CA GLU A 172 19.62 -5.95 -1.36
C GLU A 172 19.37 -4.46 -1.18
N LEU A 173 19.70 -3.64 -2.19
CA LEU A 173 19.40 -2.20 -2.13
C LEU A 173 17.89 -1.97 -2.16
N MET A 174 17.13 -2.68 -3.00
CA MET A 174 15.68 -2.51 -3.07
C MET A 174 15.00 -2.77 -1.72
N ASP A 175 15.42 -3.80 -0.99
CA ASP A 175 14.90 -4.09 0.34
C ASP A 175 15.20 -2.96 1.35
N VAL A 176 16.40 -2.37 1.28
CA VAL A 176 16.74 -1.19 2.09
C VAL A 176 15.84 -0.01 1.72
N LEU A 177 15.72 0.34 0.44
CA LEU A 177 14.91 1.48 -0.01
C LEU A 177 13.44 1.33 0.37
N ARG A 178 12.87 0.12 0.23
CA ARG A 178 11.50 -0.19 0.67
C ARG A 178 11.32 0.00 2.16
N SER A 179 12.27 -0.46 2.98
CA SER A 179 12.21 -0.29 4.44
C SER A 179 12.27 1.18 4.87
N GLU A 180 13.09 2.00 4.19
CA GLU A 180 13.19 3.44 4.44
C GLU A 180 11.91 4.17 4.03
N VAL A 181 11.31 3.77 2.90
CA VAL A 181 10.04 4.34 2.44
C VAL A 181 8.90 3.99 3.39
N GLN A 182 8.85 2.75 3.87
CA GLN A 182 7.81 2.31 4.81
C GLN A 182 7.93 3.02 6.16
N SER A 183 9.13 3.08 6.73
CA SER A 183 9.36 3.73 8.02
C SER A 183 9.30 5.26 7.94
N GLY A 184 9.52 5.83 6.76
CA GLY A 184 9.70 7.27 6.55
C GLY A 184 11.05 7.80 7.07
N GLN A 185 11.93 6.91 7.54
CA GLN A 185 13.25 7.24 8.06
C GLN A 185 14.30 6.88 7.00
N TYR A 186 14.96 7.91 6.45
CA TYR A 186 15.98 7.75 5.42
C TYR A 186 17.37 7.94 6.01
N ARG A 187 18.34 7.11 5.58
CA ARG A 187 19.76 7.26 5.96
C ARG A 187 20.30 8.64 5.59
N SER A 188 19.94 9.14 4.42
CA SER A 188 20.39 10.44 3.91
C SER A 188 19.36 11.14 3.03
N MET A 189 19.59 12.42 2.73
CA MET A 189 18.78 13.14 1.73
C MET A 189 18.93 12.54 0.32
N LEU A 190 20.06 11.88 0.04
CA LEU A 190 20.29 11.25 -1.26
C LEU A 190 19.40 10.01 -1.41
N HIS A 191 19.35 9.15 -0.38
CA HIS A 191 18.41 8.03 -0.30
C HIS A 191 16.96 8.48 -0.52
N GLN A 192 16.53 9.52 0.19
CA GLN A 192 15.17 10.06 0.02
C GLN A 192 14.90 10.52 -1.43
N LYS A 193 15.88 11.16 -2.09
CA LYS A 193 15.74 11.57 -3.50
C LYS A 193 15.67 10.37 -4.42
N VAL A 194 16.52 9.36 -4.23
CA VAL A 194 16.53 8.11 -4.99
C VAL A 194 15.17 7.42 -4.89
N CYS A 195 14.63 7.24 -3.68
CA CYS A 195 13.30 6.64 -3.47
C CYS A 195 12.20 7.40 -4.22
N ARG A 196 12.19 8.74 -4.14
CA ARG A 196 11.18 9.56 -4.84
C ARG A 196 11.28 9.47 -6.36
N ILE A 197 12.50 9.45 -6.89
CA ILE A 197 12.72 9.30 -8.35
C ILE A 197 12.28 7.90 -8.78
N LEU A 198 12.64 6.87 -8.03
CA LEU A 198 12.26 5.49 -8.31
C LEU A 198 10.74 5.30 -8.31
N GLN A 199 10.05 5.78 -7.26
CA GLN A 199 8.58 5.80 -7.21
C GLN A 199 7.97 6.51 -8.42
N ALA A 200 8.54 7.64 -8.85
CA ALA A 200 8.07 8.36 -10.02
C ALA A 200 8.27 7.58 -11.33
N VAL A 201 9.39 6.86 -11.47
CA VAL A 201 9.64 5.97 -12.61
C VAL A 201 8.64 4.81 -12.61
N GLU A 202 8.43 4.17 -11.47
CA GLU A 202 7.47 3.06 -11.33
C GLU A 202 6.04 3.50 -11.64
N ILE A 203 5.60 4.66 -11.14
CA ILE A 203 4.27 5.22 -11.46
C ILE A 203 4.12 5.39 -12.98
N ARG A 204 5.14 5.90 -13.67
CA ARG A 204 5.09 6.05 -15.13
C ARG A 204 5.00 4.69 -15.85
N CYS A 205 5.72 3.67 -15.36
CA CYS A 205 5.62 2.32 -15.89
C CYS A 205 4.21 1.73 -15.67
N LEU A 206 3.65 1.91 -14.48
CA LEU A 206 2.31 1.45 -14.11
C LEU A 206 1.19 2.16 -14.88
N GLN A 207 1.40 3.42 -15.28
CA GLN A 207 0.46 4.19 -16.10
C GLN A 207 0.54 3.86 -17.59
N SER A 208 1.59 3.15 -18.02
CA SER A 208 1.75 2.79 -19.43
C SER A 208 0.65 1.83 -19.89
N THR A 209 0.19 2.03 -21.12
CA THR A 209 -0.75 1.11 -21.79
C THR A 209 -0.06 -0.13 -22.35
N ASP A 210 1.26 -0.09 -22.53
CA ASP A 210 2.06 -1.25 -22.93
C ASP A 210 2.45 -2.08 -21.69
N PRO A 211 2.03 -3.36 -21.60
CA PRO A 211 2.33 -4.23 -20.48
C PRO A 211 3.81 -4.57 -20.33
N THR A 212 4.61 -4.36 -21.37
CA THR A 212 6.07 -4.56 -21.39
C THR A 212 6.83 -3.24 -21.31
N ALA A 213 6.14 -2.12 -21.07
CA ALA A 213 6.75 -0.80 -21.10
C ALA A 213 7.94 -0.69 -20.17
N TRP A 214 7.91 -1.29 -18.97
CA TRP A 214 9.01 -1.32 -18.01
C TRP A 214 10.29 -2.01 -18.54
N MET A 215 10.20 -2.88 -19.55
CA MET A 215 11.35 -3.54 -20.21
C MET A 215 12.06 -2.62 -21.22
N HIS A 216 11.34 -1.63 -21.76
CA HIS A 216 11.84 -0.71 -22.79
C HIS A 216 11.72 0.76 -22.37
N PHE A 217 11.34 1.01 -21.11
CA PHE A 217 11.00 2.33 -20.58
C PHE A 217 12.24 3.21 -20.56
N GLU A 218 12.05 4.51 -20.77
CA GLU A 218 13.11 5.50 -20.96
C GLU A 218 14.30 5.30 -20.00
N HIS A 219 15.35 4.67 -20.55
CA HIS A 219 16.58 4.32 -19.85
C HIS A 219 17.21 5.52 -19.13
N GLY A 220 16.98 6.76 -19.56
CA GLY A 220 17.64 7.95 -19.02
C GLY A 220 17.44 8.18 -17.52
N SER A 221 16.21 8.04 -16.99
CA SER A 221 15.95 8.30 -15.56
C SER A 221 16.55 7.21 -14.68
N LEU A 222 16.39 5.94 -15.05
CA LEU A 222 16.98 4.81 -14.32
C LEU A 222 18.50 4.81 -14.44
N PHE A 223 19.04 5.10 -15.61
CA PHE A 223 20.48 5.19 -15.83
C PHE A 223 21.12 6.32 -15.00
N ASN A 224 20.49 7.49 -14.95
CA ASN A 224 20.94 8.58 -14.08
C ASN A 224 20.89 8.19 -12.60
N LEU A 225 19.85 7.46 -12.19
CA LEU A 225 19.72 6.96 -10.82
C LEU A 225 20.81 5.94 -10.49
N VAL A 226 21.07 4.98 -11.39
CA VAL A 226 22.17 4.02 -11.24
C VAL A 226 23.53 4.70 -11.21
N ASN A 227 23.79 5.69 -12.07
CA ASN A 227 25.05 6.44 -12.03
C ASN A 227 25.20 7.21 -10.72
N THR A 228 24.11 7.80 -10.22
CA THR A 228 24.12 8.45 -8.89
C THR A 228 24.51 7.44 -7.80
N ILE A 229 23.96 6.22 -7.84
CA ILE A 229 24.32 5.15 -6.89
C ILE A 229 25.80 4.74 -7.04
N ARG A 230 26.27 4.60 -8.28
CA ARG A 230 27.66 4.22 -8.61
C ARG A 230 28.68 5.23 -8.10
N GLU A 231 28.38 6.52 -8.24
CA GLU A 231 29.27 7.61 -7.83
C GLU A 231 29.33 7.79 -6.30
N ASN A 232 28.43 7.17 -5.54
CA ASN A 232 28.31 7.33 -4.08
C ASN A 232 28.42 5.97 -3.34
N PRO A 233 29.59 5.30 -3.35
CA PRO A 233 29.74 3.96 -2.79
C PRO A 233 29.54 3.87 -1.28
N GLU A 234 29.87 4.93 -0.53
CA GLU A 234 29.67 4.96 0.93
C GLU A 234 28.19 5.04 1.31
N GLU A 235 27.36 5.65 0.46
CA GLU A 235 25.92 5.79 0.69
C GLU A 235 25.17 4.48 0.35
N PHE A 236 25.60 3.79 -0.72
CA PHE A 236 24.93 2.60 -1.27
C PHE A 236 25.79 1.32 -1.24
N PRO A 237 26.35 0.91 -0.08
CA PRO A 237 27.20 -0.27 -0.01
C PRO A 237 26.49 -1.56 -0.43
N GLU A 238 25.18 -1.66 -0.23
CA GLU A 238 24.34 -2.81 -0.62
C GLU A 238 24.35 -3.02 -2.13
N TRP A 239 24.33 -1.94 -2.92
CA TRP A 239 24.45 -2.03 -4.38
C TRP A 239 25.85 -2.45 -4.80
N HIS A 240 26.89 -1.80 -4.27
CA HIS A 240 28.29 -2.04 -4.67
C HIS A 240 28.80 -3.44 -4.31
N SER A 241 28.22 -4.07 -3.30
CA SER A 241 28.52 -5.46 -2.91
C SER A 241 27.66 -6.51 -3.63
N SER A 242 26.69 -6.08 -4.45
CA SER A 242 25.77 -6.98 -5.14
C SER A 242 26.32 -7.54 -6.45
N SER A 243 25.74 -8.66 -6.89
CA SER A 243 25.98 -9.22 -8.23
C SER A 243 25.54 -8.28 -9.36
N THR A 244 24.56 -7.42 -9.12
CA THR A 244 24.10 -6.43 -10.11
C THR A 244 25.19 -5.40 -10.42
N ALA A 245 26.02 -5.01 -9.45
CA ALA A 245 27.12 -4.09 -9.69
C ALA A 245 28.18 -4.66 -10.65
N GLU A 246 28.37 -5.98 -10.68
CA GLU A 246 29.29 -6.64 -11.61
C GLU A 246 28.88 -6.43 -13.08
N LEU A 247 27.57 -6.35 -13.36
CA LEU A 247 27.05 -6.07 -14.70
C LEU A 247 27.50 -4.69 -15.23
N TYR A 248 27.79 -3.76 -14.32
CA TYR A 248 28.19 -2.38 -14.64
C TYR A 248 29.71 -2.17 -14.64
N ASN A 249 30.49 -3.21 -14.30
CA ASN A 249 31.94 -3.22 -14.36
C ASN A 249 32.41 -4.29 -15.36
N PRO A 250 32.24 -4.06 -16.68
CA PRO A 250 32.66 -5.03 -17.68
C PRO A 250 34.17 -5.30 -17.54
N PRO A 251 34.62 -6.55 -17.69
CA PRO A 251 36.04 -6.87 -17.62
C PRO A 251 36.78 -6.06 -18.68
N VAL A 252 37.70 -5.20 -18.24
CA VAL A 252 38.58 -4.47 -19.15
C VAL A 252 39.46 -5.50 -19.85
N PHE A 253 39.34 -5.60 -21.17
CA PHE A 253 40.22 -6.46 -21.94
C PHE A 253 41.65 -5.93 -21.85
N GLU A 254 42.47 -6.58 -21.03
CA GLU A 254 43.91 -6.35 -21.03
C GLU A 254 44.54 -7.11 -22.19
N ASN A 255 45.11 -6.36 -23.14
CA ASN A 255 45.83 -6.94 -24.27
C ASN A 255 47.17 -7.53 -23.80
N LYS A 256 47.13 -8.79 -23.33
CA LYS A 256 48.33 -9.55 -22.98
C LYS A 256 49.09 -9.92 -24.26
N LYS A 257 50.44 -9.95 -24.21
CA LYS A 257 51.31 -10.31 -25.35
C LYS A 257 51.01 -11.68 -25.96
N GLU A 258 50.33 -12.54 -25.22
CA GLU A 258 49.90 -13.89 -25.63
C GLU A 258 48.54 -13.91 -26.34
N SER A 259 47.83 -12.78 -26.36
CA SER A 259 46.53 -12.65 -27.03
C SER A 259 46.70 -12.68 -28.54
N LYS A 260 45.91 -13.52 -29.23
CA LYS A 260 45.95 -13.72 -30.70
C LYS A 260 45.69 -12.46 -31.54
N GLY A 261 45.23 -11.38 -30.93
CA GLY A 261 44.95 -10.09 -31.55
C GLY A 261 45.78 -8.93 -30.97
N PHE A 262 47.01 -9.21 -30.52
CA PHE A 262 47.90 -8.18 -30.00
C PHE A 262 48.35 -7.22 -31.12
N TRP A 263 47.94 -5.96 -31.04
CA TRP A 263 48.43 -4.85 -31.88
C TRP A 263 49.16 -3.82 -31.01
N PHE A 264 50.26 -3.26 -31.55
CA PHE A 264 51.12 -2.26 -30.89
C PHE A 264 50.58 -0.84 -31.08
#